data_AF-A0A497SPU1-F1
#
_entry.id   AF-A0A497SPU1-F1
#
_cell.length_a   1.000
_cell.length_b   1.000
_cell.length_c   1.000
_cell.angle_alpha   90.00
_cell.angle_beta   90.00
_cell.angle_gamma   90.00
#
_symmetry.space_group_name_H-M   'P 1'
#
loop_
_entity.id
_entity.type
_entity.pdbx_description
1 polymer ?
#
loop_
_entity_poly.entity_id
_entity_poly.type
_entity_poly.pdbx_seq_one_letter_code
_entity_poly.pdbx_strand_id
1 'polypeptide(L)'
;MAVVFSARFPVLEDADLPSDLKDKIGKDWHDTLRYKREKIITNLKAVIPDETAFKERIADVAYARIGAVFNPNYPKYKRIMRRFRAKINLGADDFIKNVDKAFEAGGAFDQGVYQNLDKYKENATITWRCMGDKDKIFGPVPKTILALKGMGRVLDKVKLAKDSVSGTPIAIFKPEHETRITSIVDQILMEGLNVIVLSKEAGLDYDTLISDYNAILDSYVKNTAFVRDNIDTANTFVHIAYDATNDWIAVDVQEATK
;
A
#
# COMPACT_ATOMS: atom_id res chain seq x y z
N MET A 1 -24.21 -6.58 29.11
CA MET A 1 -23.24 -6.51 28.01
C MET A 1 -23.48 -7.64 27.04
N ALA A 2 -23.98 -7.30 25.85
CA ALA A 2 -24.25 -8.25 24.79
C ALA A 2 -23.37 -7.90 23.59
N VAL A 3 -22.63 -8.88 23.07
CA VAL A 3 -22.02 -8.77 21.74
C VAL A 3 -23.16 -8.73 20.73
N VAL A 4 -23.27 -7.63 19.99
CA VAL A 4 -24.37 -7.40 19.03
C VAL A 4 -23.99 -7.78 17.60
N PHE A 5 -22.68 -7.76 17.32
CA PHE A 5 -22.12 -8.15 16.04
C PHE A 5 -20.71 -8.73 16.24
N SER A 6 -20.42 -9.79 15.50
CA SER A 6 -19.08 -10.34 15.37
C SER A 6 -18.86 -10.78 13.94
N ALA A 7 -17.71 -10.43 13.38
CA ALA A 7 -17.30 -10.89 12.08
C ALA A 7 -15.82 -11.21 12.00
N ARG A 8 -15.47 -12.16 11.14
CA ARG A 8 -14.12 -12.46 10.70
C ARG A 8 -14.08 -12.34 9.18
N PHE A 9 -13.22 -11.45 8.69
CA PHE A 9 -13.00 -11.21 7.27
C PHE A 9 -11.59 -11.66 6.89
N PRO A 10 -11.42 -12.83 6.26
CA PRO A 10 -10.12 -13.28 5.78
C PRO A 10 -9.60 -12.38 4.66
N VAL A 11 -8.29 -12.16 4.61
CA VAL A 11 -7.60 -11.60 3.44
C VAL A 11 -7.91 -12.49 2.23
N LEU A 12 -8.14 -11.88 1.07
CA LEU A 12 -8.40 -12.64 -0.16
C LEU A 12 -7.14 -13.44 -0.53
N GLU A 13 -7.30 -14.66 -0.99
CA GLU A 13 -6.23 -15.42 -1.61
C GLU A 13 -6.13 -15.03 -3.08
N ASP A 14 -5.05 -15.44 -3.74
CA ASP A 14 -4.87 -15.14 -5.16
C ASP A 14 -6.00 -15.74 -6.03
N ALA A 15 -6.48 -16.93 -5.63
CA ALA A 15 -7.58 -17.63 -6.29
C ALA A 15 -8.95 -16.95 -6.12
N ASP A 16 -9.11 -16.11 -5.09
CA ASP A 16 -10.35 -15.36 -4.88
C ASP A 16 -10.44 -14.15 -5.81
N LEU A 17 -9.29 -13.65 -6.30
CA LEU A 17 -9.28 -12.50 -7.19
C LEU A 17 -9.82 -12.91 -8.57
N PRO A 18 -10.63 -12.06 -9.23
CA PRO A 18 -11.07 -12.31 -10.59
C PRO A 18 -9.88 -12.60 -11.51
N SER A 19 -9.95 -13.68 -12.29
CA SER A 19 -8.83 -14.16 -13.11
C SER A 19 -8.34 -13.13 -14.14
N ASP A 20 -9.21 -12.21 -14.55
CA ASP A 20 -8.91 -11.13 -15.49
C ASP A 20 -8.36 -9.85 -14.83
N LEU A 21 -8.37 -9.76 -13.50
CA LEU A 21 -8.04 -8.54 -12.76
C LEU A 21 -6.58 -8.12 -12.99
N LYS A 22 -5.65 -9.08 -12.80
CA LYS A 22 -4.21 -8.83 -12.92
C LYS A 22 -3.83 -8.35 -14.31
N ASP A 23 -4.43 -8.93 -15.34
CA ASP A 23 -4.13 -8.57 -16.73
C ASP A 23 -4.77 -7.25 -17.13
N LYS A 24 -6.01 -6.99 -16.72
CA LYS A 24 -6.66 -5.69 -16.98
C LYS A 24 -5.91 -4.53 -16.34
N ILE A 25 -5.57 -4.64 -15.05
CA ILE A 25 -4.88 -3.55 -14.36
C ILE A 25 -3.42 -3.43 -14.83
N GLY A 26 -2.74 -4.55 -15.06
CA GLY A 26 -1.40 -4.53 -15.64
C GLY A 26 -1.38 -3.82 -17.01
N LYS A 27 -2.37 -4.13 -17.86
CA LYS A 27 -2.53 -3.47 -19.16
C LYS A 27 -2.84 -1.98 -19.00
N ASP A 28 -3.76 -1.62 -18.10
CA ASP A 28 -4.12 -0.22 -17.84
C ASP A 28 -2.92 0.60 -17.35
N TRP A 29 -2.14 0.05 -16.42
CA TRP A 29 -0.89 0.66 -15.96
C TRP A 29 0.12 0.85 -17.10
N HIS A 30 0.37 -0.21 -17.87
CA HIS A 30 1.30 -0.18 -19.00
C HIS A 30 0.87 0.86 -20.04
N ASP A 31 -0.39 0.84 -20.46
CA ASP A 31 -0.91 1.71 -21.49
C ASP A 31 -0.98 3.16 -21.01
N THR A 32 -1.33 3.38 -19.74
CA THR A 32 -1.32 4.72 -19.14
C THR A 32 0.08 5.34 -19.15
N LEU A 33 1.12 4.58 -18.79
CA LEU A 33 2.49 5.07 -18.82
C LEU A 33 2.97 5.36 -20.25
N ARG A 34 2.63 4.50 -21.22
CA ARG A 34 2.97 4.72 -22.62
C ARG A 34 2.21 5.90 -23.22
N TYR A 35 0.93 6.08 -22.90
CA TYR A 35 0.14 7.22 -23.35
C TYR A 35 0.65 8.53 -22.75
N LYS A 36 1.13 8.51 -21.50
CA LYS A 36 1.70 9.68 -20.84
C LYS A 36 3.17 9.93 -21.19
N ARG A 37 3.78 9.19 -22.11
CA ARG A 37 5.20 9.29 -22.48
C ARG A 37 5.60 10.73 -22.83
N GLU A 38 4.83 11.38 -23.70
CA GLU A 38 5.09 12.76 -24.13
C GLU A 38 5.04 13.75 -22.96
N LYS A 39 4.07 13.58 -22.06
CA LYS A 39 3.98 14.40 -20.84
C LYS A 39 5.18 14.17 -19.91
N ILE A 40 5.60 12.91 -19.74
CA ILE A 40 6.74 12.56 -18.88
C ILE A 40 8.03 13.19 -19.42
N ILE A 41 8.32 13.05 -20.72
CA ILE A 41 9.51 13.65 -21.32
C ILE A 41 9.45 15.18 -21.29
N THR A 42 8.29 15.79 -21.55
CA THR A 42 8.11 17.24 -21.47
C THR A 42 8.43 17.76 -20.08
N ASN A 43 7.87 17.11 -19.04
CA ASN A 43 8.13 17.47 -17.66
C ASN A 43 9.60 17.23 -17.27
N LEU A 44 10.20 16.12 -17.71
CA LEU A 44 11.59 15.81 -17.45
C LEU A 44 12.53 16.87 -18.04
N LYS A 45 12.31 17.27 -19.29
CA LYS A 45 13.09 18.32 -19.98
C LYS A 45 12.83 19.70 -19.41
N ALA A 46 11.64 19.97 -18.86
CA ALA A 46 11.38 21.21 -18.15
C ALA A 46 12.20 21.31 -16.84
N VAL A 47 12.41 20.19 -16.15
CA VAL A 47 13.19 20.14 -14.89
C VAL A 47 14.69 20.08 -15.17
N ILE A 48 15.11 19.39 -16.23
CA ILE A 48 16.51 19.21 -16.64
C ILE A 48 16.66 19.65 -18.11
N PRO A 49 16.59 20.96 -18.39
CA PRO A 49 16.67 21.47 -19.76
C PRO A 49 18.08 21.42 -20.35
N ASP A 50 19.11 21.43 -19.50
CA ASP A 50 20.50 21.55 -19.90
C ASP A 50 21.46 20.83 -18.94
N GLU A 51 22.76 20.85 -19.28
CA GLU A 51 23.80 20.26 -18.44
C GLU A 51 23.95 20.92 -17.07
N THR A 52 23.62 22.21 -16.94
CA THR A 52 23.73 22.92 -15.66
C THR A 52 22.68 22.38 -14.70
N ALA A 53 21.43 22.32 -15.15
CA ALA A 53 20.34 21.70 -14.40
C ALA A 53 20.60 20.22 -14.10
N PHE A 54 21.24 19.49 -15.02
CA PHE A 54 21.66 18.10 -14.76
C PHE A 54 22.64 18.03 -13.59
N LYS A 55 23.66 18.90 -13.58
CA LYS A 55 24.66 18.94 -12.51
C LYS A 55 24.00 19.26 -11.17
N GLU A 56 23.15 20.27 -11.11
CA GLU A 56 22.48 20.68 -9.88
C GLU A 56 21.47 19.63 -9.36
N ARG A 57 20.65 19.04 -10.24
CA ARG A 57 19.53 18.18 -9.85
C ARG A 57 19.90 16.71 -9.70
N ILE A 58 20.90 16.24 -10.43
CA ILE A 58 21.35 14.84 -10.42
C ILE A 58 22.73 14.74 -9.79
N ALA A 59 23.72 15.47 -10.31
CA ALA A 59 25.11 15.24 -9.94
C ALA A 59 25.41 15.63 -8.49
N ASP A 60 25.01 16.83 -8.08
CA ASP A 60 25.28 17.35 -6.74
C ASP A 60 24.56 16.54 -5.66
N VAL A 61 23.31 16.14 -5.94
CA VAL A 61 22.54 15.25 -5.08
C VAL A 61 23.23 13.89 -4.94
N ALA A 62 23.72 13.32 -6.04
CA ALA A 62 24.48 12.06 -6.01
C ALA A 62 25.79 12.20 -5.22
N TYR A 63 26.49 13.34 -5.33
CA TYR A 63 27.72 13.62 -4.59
C TYR A 63 27.48 13.70 -3.08
N ALA A 64 26.40 14.36 -2.65
CA ALA A 64 26.04 14.45 -1.25
C ALA A 64 25.75 13.06 -0.67
N ARG A 65 24.98 12.25 -1.40
CA ARG A 65 24.58 10.92 -0.91
C ARG A 65 25.74 9.93 -0.88
N ILE A 66 26.59 9.89 -1.91
CA ILE A 66 27.72 8.96 -1.91
C ILE A 66 28.78 9.35 -0.86
N GLY A 67 28.95 10.64 -0.60
CA GLY A 67 29.83 11.14 0.47
C GLY A 67 29.37 10.73 1.87
N ALA A 68 28.06 10.57 2.09
CA ALA A 68 27.52 10.09 3.36
C ALA A 68 27.69 8.59 3.58
N VAL A 69 27.82 7.80 2.50
CA VAL A 69 27.89 6.32 2.58
C VAL A 69 29.33 5.82 2.68
N PHE A 70 30.28 6.46 1.99
CA PHE A 70 31.67 6.00 1.99
C PHE A 70 32.46 6.58 3.16
N ASN A 71 33.19 5.72 3.90
CA ASN A 71 34.09 6.13 4.96
C ASN A 71 35.16 7.12 4.42
N PRO A 72 35.18 8.39 4.89
CA PRO A 72 36.15 9.39 4.44
C PRO A 72 37.61 9.03 4.72
N ASN A 73 37.85 8.19 5.74
CA ASN A 73 39.18 7.75 6.15
C ASN A 73 39.73 6.60 5.31
N TYR A 74 38.96 6.07 4.36
CA TYR A 74 39.47 5.04 3.46
C TYR A 74 40.61 5.61 2.59
N PRO A 75 41.78 4.94 2.50
CA PRO A 75 42.96 5.49 1.81
C PRO A 75 42.72 5.91 0.34
N LYS A 76 41.74 5.31 -0.34
CA LYS A 76 41.39 5.65 -1.74
C LYS A 76 40.14 6.52 -1.86
N TYR A 77 39.55 7.01 -0.77
CA TYR A 77 38.31 7.79 -0.76
C TYR A 77 38.36 8.96 -1.74
N LYS A 78 39.39 9.82 -1.63
CA LYS A 78 39.58 10.98 -2.54
C LYS A 78 39.65 10.57 -4.01
N ARG A 79 40.30 9.44 -4.32
CA ARG A 79 40.42 8.92 -5.70
C ARG A 79 39.08 8.40 -6.23
N ILE A 80 38.31 7.69 -5.40
CA ILE A 80 36.98 7.20 -5.74
C ILE A 80 36.04 8.37 -6.00
N MET A 81 35.98 9.33 -5.08
CA MET A 81 35.13 10.52 -5.20
C MET A 81 35.48 11.35 -6.43
N ARG A 82 36.78 11.53 -6.74
CA ARG A 82 37.21 12.22 -7.96
C ARG A 82 36.77 11.48 -9.22
N ARG A 83 36.92 10.15 -9.26
CA ARG A 83 36.48 9.33 -10.40
C ARG A 83 34.96 9.38 -10.56
N PHE A 84 34.22 9.33 -9.47
CA PHE A 84 32.76 9.40 -9.47
C PHE A 84 32.27 10.74 -10.01
N ARG A 85 32.82 11.86 -9.52
CA ARG A 85 32.52 13.21 -10.01
C ARG A 85 32.80 13.35 -11.50
N ALA A 86 33.96 12.89 -11.95
CA ALA A 86 34.31 12.93 -13.37
C ALA A 86 33.31 12.13 -14.23
N LYS A 87 32.95 10.91 -13.80
CA LYS A 87 32.01 10.05 -14.53
C LYS A 87 30.60 10.66 -14.62
N ILE A 88 30.08 11.17 -13.52
CA ILE A 88 28.73 11.76 -13.51
C ILE A 88 28.68 13.03 -14.36
N ASN A 89 29.69 13.91 -14.25
CA ASN A 89 29.72 15.12 -15.07
C ASN A 89 29.82 14.82 -16.57
N LEU A 90 30.59 13.78 -16.96
CA LEU A 90 30.66 13.33 -18.35
C LEU A 90 29.35 12.71 -18.84
N GLY A 91 28.51 12.20 -17.94
CA GLY A 91 27.19 11.66 -18.28
C GLY A 91 26.15 12.72 -18.60
N ALA A 92 26.41 14.01 -18.34
CA ALA A 92 25.44 15.08 -18.61
C ALA A 92 25.15 15.23 -20.12
N ASP A 93 26.21 15.28 -20.93
CA ASP A 93 26.09 15.36 -22.40
C ASP A 93 25.40 14.11 -22.98
N ASP A 94 25.75 12.93 -22.47
CA ASP A 94 25.14 11.66 -22.87
C ASP A 94 23.65 11.60 -22.52
N PHE A 95 23.25 12.11 -21.35
CA PHE A 95 21.86 12.21 -20.94
C PHE A 95 21.07 13.13 -21.88
N ILE A 96 21.54 14.35 -22.11
CA ILE A 96 20.84 15.35 -22.94
C ILE A 96 20.69 14.85 -24.39
N LYS A 97 21.70 14.15 -24.93
CA LYS A 97 21.67 13.62 -26.30
C LYS A 97 20.76 12.40 -26.47
N ASN A 98 20.62 11.56 -25.45
CA ASN A 98 19.93 10.28 -25.57
C ASN A 98 18.55 10.24 -24.90
N VAL A 99 18.17 11.26 -24.12
CA VAL A 99 16.86 11.29 -23.46
C VAL A 99 15.70 11.24 -24.47
N ASP A 100 15.80 11.97 -25.58
CA ASP A 100 14.76 11.95 -26.62
C ASP A 100 14.64 10.55 -27.24
N LYS A 101 15.77 9.93 -27.59
CA LYS A 101 15.82 8.56 -28.13
C LYS A 101 15.27 7.51 -27.15
N ALA A 102 15.54 7.68 -25.86
CA ALA A 102 15.04 6.76 -24.83
C ALA A 102 13.50 6.76 -24.75
N PHE A 103 12.88 7.90 -25.07
CA PHE A 103 11.43 8.13 -25.07
C PHE A 103 10.79 8.06 -26.47
N GLU A 104 11.51 7.61 -27.50
CA GLU A 104 10.90 7.24 -28.77
C GLU A 104 10.02 5.98 -28.60
N ALA A 105 9.06 5.77 -29.52
CA ALA A 105 8.21 4.58 -29.49
C ALA A 105 9.06 3.31 -29.61
N GLY A 106 8.91 2.38 -28.65
CA GLY A 106 9.75 1.18 -28.58
C GLY A 106 11.17 1.41 -28.03
N GLY A 107 11.49 2.64 -27.61
CA GLY A 107 12.75 2.98 -26.95
C GLY A 107 12.88 2.40 -25.54
N ALA A 108 13.97 2.79 -24.85
CA ALA A 108 14.32 2.26 -23.53
C ALA A 108 13.21 2.47 -22.48
N PHE A 109 12.44 3.57 -22.57
CA PHE A 109 11.31 3.80 -21.69
C PHE A 109 10.22 2.73 -21.86
N ASP A 110 9.76 2.50 -23.09
CA ASP A 110 8.72 1.51 -23.39
C ASP A 110 9.16 0.10 -22.99
N GLN A 111 10.41 -0.26 -23.29
CA GLN A 111 10.98 -1.55 -22.90
C GLN A 111 11.03 -1.69 -21.38
N GLY A 112 11.43 -0.63 -20.66
CA GLY A 112 11.45 -0.59 -19.21
C GLY A 112 10.04 -0.75 -18.60
N VAL A 113 9.02 -0.10 -19.17
CA VAL A 113 7.62 -0.30 -18.73
C VAL A 113 7.21 -1.75 -18.93
N TYR A 114 7.49 -2.33 -20.09
CA TYR A 114 7.16 -3.73 -20.38
C TYR A 114 7.86 -4.72 -19.44
N GLN A 115 9.17 -4.54 -19.22
CA GLN A 115 9.97 -5.42 -18.34
C GLN A 115 9.51 -5.36 -16.86
N ASN A 116 8.93 -4.24 -16.42
CA ASN A 116 8.47 -4.08 -15.05
C ASN A 116 6.98 -4.41 -14.87
N LEU A 117 6.29 -4.86 -15.92
CA LEU A 117 4.86 -5.17 -15.88
C LEU A 117 4.55 -6.26 -14.85
N ASP A 118 5.28 -7.37 -14.89
CA ASP A 118 5.02 -8.50 -13.99
C ASP A 118 5.34 -8.13 -12.54
N LYS A 119 6.45 -7.41 -12.33
CA LYS A 119 6.79 -6.85 -11.01
C LYS A 119 5.71 -5.92 -10.48
N TYR A 120 5.09 -5.11 -11.33
CA TYR A 120 3.96 -4.27 -10.91
C TYR A 120 2.75 -5.12 -10.52
N LYS A 121 2.38 -6.11 -11.34
CA LYS A 121 1.27 -7.03 -11.06
C LYS A 121 1.45 -7.75 -9.73
N GLU A 122 2.65 -8.28 -9.46
CA GLU A 122 2.98 -8.98 -8.22
C GLU A 122 2.86 -8.06 -7.01
N ASN A 123 3.49 -6.87 -7.03
CA ASN A 123 3.44 -5.93 -5.91
C ASN A 123 2.02 -5.41 -5.62
N ALA A 124 1.21 -5.22 -6.66
CA ALA A 124 -0.15 -4.73 -6.51
C ALA A 124 -1.11 -5.82 -6.01
N THR A 125 -0.78 -7.11 -6.19
CA THR A 125 -1.64 -8.25 -5.84
C THR A 125 -1.98 -8.25 -4.35
N ILE A 126 -1.02 -8.01 -3.45
CA ILE A 126 -1.28 -8.01 -2.00
C ILE A 126 -2.22 -6.86 -1.60
N THR A 127 -2.08 -5.70 -2.23
CA THR A 127 -3.00 -4.58 -2.02
C THR A 127 -4.42 -4.94 -2.46
N TRP A 128 -4.57 -5.61 -3.60
CA TRP A 128 -5.88 -6.10 -4.06
C TRP A 128 -6.44 -7.20 -3.18
N ARG A 129 -5.59 -8.02 -2.56
CA ARG A 129 -6.04 -9.03 -1.60
C ARG A 129 -6.65 -8.41 -0.32
N CYS A 130 -6.13 -7.25 0.09
CA CYS A 130 -6.61 -6.54 1.28
C CYS A 130 -7.83 -5.65 0.99
N MET A 131 -7.85 -4.95 -0.15
CA MET A 131 -8.91 -4.01 -0.51
C MET A 131 -10.02 -4.64 -1.36
N GLY A 132 -9.66 -5.60 -2.22
CA GLY A 132 -10.50 -6.06 -3.32
C GLY A 132 -10.58 -5.08 -4.49
N ASP A 133 -11.26 -5.52 -5.54
CA ASP A 133 -11.72 -4.68 -6.65
C ASP A 133 -13.20 -4.34 -6.40
N LYS A 134 -13.49 -3.14 -5.89
CA LYS A 134 -14.80 -2.77 -5.32
C LYS A 134 -16.00 -2.88 -6.29
N ASP A 135 -15.77 -3.13 -7.57
CA ASP A 135 -16.83 -3.48 -8.53
C ASP A 135 -17.22 -4.96 -8.46
N LYS A 136 -16.25 -5.85 -8.18
CA LYS A 136 -16.39 -7.31 -8.26
C LYS A 136 -16.27 -8.03 -6.92
N ILE A 137 -15.27 -7.67 -6.11
CA ILE A 137 -14.93 -8.35 -4.87
C ILE A 137 -14.43 -7.37 -3.82
N PHE A 138 -14.87 -7.56 -2.59
CA PHE A 138 -14.45 -6.72 -1.46
C PHE A 138 -13.48 -7.51 -0.58
N GLY A 139 -12.34 -6.89 -0.27
CA GLY A 139 -11.40 -7.41 0.71
C GLY A 139 -11.85 -7.14 2.15
N PRO A 140 -11.06 -7.58 3.14
CA PRO A 140 -11.39 -7.41 4.56
C PRO A 140 -11.44 -5.95 5.02
N VAL A 141 -10.61 -5.07 4.45
CA VAL A 141 -10.55 -3.65 4.86
C VAL A 141 -11.89 -2.94 4.64
N PRO A 142 -12.45 -2.87 3.42
CA PRO A 142 -13.72 -2.18 3.22
C PRO A 142 -14.89 -2.85 3.94
N LYS A 143 -14.88 -4.18 4.11
CA LYS A 143 -15.91 -4.90 4.90
C LYS A 143 -15.90 -4.47 6.37
N THR A 144 -14.70 -4.33 6.95
CA THR A 144 -14.52 -3.81 8.30
C THR A 144 -15.05 -2.40 8.45
N ILE A 145 -14.78 -1.51 7.48
CA ILE A 145 -15.32 -0.15 7.50
C ILE A 145 -16.84 -0.13 7.38
N LEU A 146 -17.44 -1.01 6.58
CA LEU A 146 -18.89 -1.15 6.48
C LEU A 146 -19.51 -1.64 7.80
N ALA A 147 -18.86 -2.57 8.50
CA ALA A 147 -19.27 -3.02 9.83
C ALA A 147 -19.25 -1.86 10.84
N LEU A 148 -18.14 -1.15 10.98
CA LEU A 148 -17.99 -0.03 11.92
C LEU A 148 -18.99 1.13 11.70
N LYS A 149 -19.46 1.30 10.46
CA LYS A 149 -20.48 2.29 10.09
C LYS A 149 -21.92 1.80 10.33
N GLY A 150 -22.12 0.56 10.77
CA GLY A 150 -23.42 -0.06 10.92
C GLY A 150 -24.14 -0.34 9.60
N MET A 151 -23.41 -0.49 8.48
CA MET A 151 -23.99 -0.68 7.15
C MET A 151 -24.32 -2.15 6.85
N GLY A 152 -25.07 -2.81 7.74
CA GLY A 152 -25.35 -4.26 7.66
C GLY A 152 -25.94 -4.72 6.32
N ARG A 153 -26.89 -3.96 5.75
CA ARG A 153 -27.48 -4.29 4.44
C ARG A 153 -26.49 -4.26 3.28
N VAL A 154 -25.47 -3.41 3.36
CA VAL A 154 -24.41 -3.34 2.33
C VAL A 154 -23.42 -4.47 2.58
N LEU A 155 -23.03 -4.69 3.84
CA LEU A 155 -22.15 -5.79 4.23
C LEU A 155 -22.68 -7.15 3.77
N ASP A 156 -23.99 -7.39 3.93
CA ASP A 156 -24.64 -8.61 3.47
C ASP A 156 -24.55 -8.86 1.96
N LYS A 157 -24.41 -7.81 1.15
CA LYS A 157 -24.25 -7.92 -0.30
C LYS A 157 -22.81 -8.17 -0.75
N VAL A 158 -21.84 -7.81 0.09
CA VAL A 158 -20.41 -7.88 -0.26
C VAL A 158 -19.67 -8.99 0.49
N LYS A 159 -20.33 -9.65 1.45
CA LYS A 159 -19.76 -10.80 2.17
C LYS A 159 -19.54 -11.97 1.21
N LEU A 160 -18.46 -12.70 1.46
CA LEU A 160 -18.07 -13.91 0.76
C LEU A 160 -18.41 -15.14 1.61
N ALA A 161 -18.47 -16.31 1.00
CA ALA A 161 -18.75 -17.56 1.70
C ALA A 161 -17.72 -17.90 2.81
N LYS A 162 -16.50 -17.38 2.68
CA LYS A 162 -15.43 -17.55 3.68
C LYS A 162 -15.48 -16.55 4.84
N ASP A 163 -16.32 -15.52 4.75
CA ASP A 163 -16.50 -14.58 5.85
C ASP A 163 -17.38 -15.24 6.92
N SER A 164 -17.00 -15.11 8.19
CA SER A 164 -17.86 -15.51 9.30
C SER A 164 -18.54 -14.27 9.83
N VAL A 165 -19.87 -14.19 9.81
CA VAL A 165 -20.63 -13.03 10.28
C VAL A 165 -21.78 -13.49 11.16
N SER A 166 -21.93 -12.86 12.33
CA SER A 166 -23.01 -13.08 13.27
C SER A 166 -23.54 -11.75 13.80
N GLY A 167 -24.86 -11.64 13.94
CA GLY A 167 -25.52 -10.42 14.43
C GLY A 167 -25.70 -9.34 13.37
N THR A 168 -26.02 -8.12 13.81
CA THR A 168 -26.23 -6.95 12.94
C THR A 168 -25.28 -5.83 13.35
N PRO A 169 -24.43 -5.33 12.44
CA PRO A 169 -23.48 -4.28 12.80
C PRO A 169 -24.20 -2.98 13.14
N ILE A 170 -23.64 -2.25 14.09
CA ILE A 170 -24.12 -0.96 14.55
C ILE A 170 -23.03 0.10 14.35
N ALA A 171 -23.44 1.35 14.17
CA ALA A 171 -22.49 2.44 14.04
C ALA A 171 -21.77 2.70 15.38
N ILE A 172 -20.45 2.50 15.40
CA ILE A 172 -19.62 2.55 16.61
C ILE A 172 -19.22 3.97 16.98
N PHE A 173 -18.93 4.81 15.98
CA PHE A 173 -18.43 6.15 16.19
C PHE A 173 -19.54 7.20 16.29
N LYS A 174 -19.26 8.28 17.01
CA LYS A 174 -20.11 9.47 17.03
C LYS A 174 -20.13 10.08 15.62
N PRO A 175 -21.30 10.57 15.12
CA PRO A 175 -21.44 11.07 13.76
C PRO A 175 -20.40 12.13 13.34
N GLU A 176 -19.99 12.99 14.27
CA GLU A 176 -19.01 14.06 14.06
C GLU A 176 -17.56 13.57 13.86
N HIS A 177 -17.26 12.34 14.28
CA HIS A 177 -15.93 11.73 14.19
C HIS A 177 -15.86 10.60 13.18
N GLU A 178 -16.99 9.97 12.84
CA GLU A 178 -17.07 8.75 12.04
C GLU A 178 -16.22 8.79 10.76
N THR A 179 -16.41 9.80 9.90
CA THR A 179 -15.69 9.88 8.61
C THR A 179 -14.17 9.98 8.78
N ARG A 180 -13.71 10.67 9.83
CA ARG A 180 -12.26 10.86 10.10
C ARG A 180 -11.65 9.58 10.66
N ILE A 181 -12.30 8.97 11.65
CA ILE A 181 -11.78 7.78 12.32
C ILE A 181 -11.83 6.57 11.40
N THR A 182 -12.93 6.36 10.67
CA THR A 182 -13.02 5.24 9.73
C THR A 182 -11.99 5.32 8.60
N SER A 183 -11.62 6.51 8.14
CA SER A 183 -10.54 6.70 7.16
C SER A 183 -9.16 6.37 7.74
N ILE A 184 -8.93 6.68 9.02
CA ILE A 184 -7.68 6.33 9.71
C ILE A 184 -7.60 4.82 9.93
N VAL A 185 -8.68 4.18 10.36
CA VAL A 185 -8.75 2.72 10.53
C VAL A 185 -8.54 2.01 9.19
N ASP A 186 -9.11 2.51 8.09
CA ASP A 186 -8.89 1.99 6.72
C ASP A 186 -7.40 2.00 6.35
N GLN A 187 -6.72 3.12 6.60
CA GLN A 187 -5.29 3.26 6.34
C GLN A 187 -4.44 2.31 7.21
N ILE A 188 -4.72 2.23 8.51
CA ILE A 188 -3.98 1.36 9.45
C ILE A 188 -4.13 -0.12 9.04
N LEU A 189 -5.36 -0.55 8.72
CA LEU A 189 -5.61 -1.92 8.28
C LEU A 189 -4.91 -2.22 6.96
N MET A 190 -4.97 -1.30 6.00
CA MET A 190 -4.29 -1.50 4.71
C MET A 190 -2.77 -1.61 4.89
N GLU A 191 -2.17 -0.72 5.67
CA GLU A 191 -0.73 -0.76 5.97
C GLU A 191 -0.36 -2.05 6.70
N GLY A 192 -1.05 -2.36 7.79
CA GLY A 192 -0.78 -3.52 8.62
C GLY A 192 -0.95 -4.84 7.88
N LEU A 193 -2.09 -5.04 7.21
CA LEU A 193 -2.33 -6.27 6.45
C LEU A 193 -1.31 -6.48 5.33
N ASN A 194 -0.92 -5.43 4.62
CA ASN A 194 0.07 -5.54 3.55
C ASN A 194 1.42 -6.02 4.08
N VAL A 195 1.94 -5.38 5.13
CA VAL A 195 3.24 -5.75 5.72
C VAL A 195 3.18 -7.11 6.40
N ILE A 196 2.08 -7.46 7.07
CA ILE A 196 1.88 -8.76 7.73
C ILE A 196 1.84 -9.90 6.70
N VAL A 197 1.07 -9.74 5.62
CA VAL A 197 0.98 -10.75 4.55
C VAL A 197 2.34 -10.91 3.86
N LEU A 198 3.02 -9.80 3.53
CA LEU A 198 4.38 -9.84 2.98
C LEU A 198 5.36 -10.56 3.91
N SER A 199 5.29 -10.29 5.21
CA SER A 199 6.18 -10.91 6.20
C SER A 199 5.92 -12.41 6.32
N LYS A 200 4.63 -12.83 6.32
CA LYS A 200 4.24 -14.25 6.28
C LYS A 200 4.80 -14.95 5.05
N GLU A 201 4.61 -14.38 3.86
CA GLU A 201 5.10 -14.97 2.60
C GLU A 201 6.62 -15.03 2.51
N ALA A 202 7.31 -14.07 3.15
CA ALA A 202 8.77 -14.05 3.24
C ALA A 202 9.33 -14.95 4.37
N GLY A 203 8.48 -15.57 5.19
CA GLY A 203 8.91 -16.35 6.36
C GLY A 203 9.56 -15.51 7.47
N LEU A 204 9.19 -14.23 7.57
CA LEU A 204 9.63 -13.30 8.60
C LEU A 204 8.64 -13.25 9.77
N ASP A 205 9.05 -12.69 10.90
CA ASP A 205 8.18 -12.49 12.07
C ASP A 205 7.02 -11.55 11.71
N TYR A 206 5.80 -12.09 11.77
CA TYR A 206 4.56 -11.36 11.55
C TYR A 206 3.70 -11.24 12.82
N ASP A 207 4.00 -11.99 13.89
CA ASP A 207 3.21 -11.99 15.13
C ASP A 207 3.43 -10.69 15.92
N THR A 208 4.67 -10.19 15.94
CA THR A 208 5.00 -8.88 16.51
C THR A 208 4.25 -7.77 15.77
N LEU A 209 4.21 -7.83 14.43
CA LEU A 209 3.50 -6.84 13.62
C LEU A 209 1.99 -6.85 13.89
N ILE A 210 1.38 -8.03 13.99
CA ILE A 210 -0.03 -8.16 14.37
C ILE A 210 -0.29 -7.46 15.71
N SER A 211 0.57 -7.70 16.69
CA SER A 211 0.45 -7.11 18.02
C SER A 211 0.56 -5.57 18.00
N ASP A 212 1.54 -5.05 17.25
CA ASP A 212 1.77 -3.61 17.11
C ASP A 212 0.58 -2.91 16.44
N TYR A 213 0.10 -3.44 15.30
CA TYR A 213 -1.03 -2.85 14.59
C TYR A 213 -2.35 -2.96 15.37
N ASN A 214 -2.56 -4.04 16.14
CA ASN A 214 -3.72 -4.17 17.01
C ASN A 214 -3.73 -3.12 18.14
N ALA A 215 -2.56 -2.80 18.71
CA ALA A 215 -2.44 -1.73 19.70
C ALA A 215 -2.81 -0.36 19.10
N ILE A 216 -2.39 -0.09 17.86
CA ILE A 216 -2.76 1.14 17.15
C ILE A 216 -4.28 1.16 16.90
N LEU A 217 -4.87 0.08 16.38
CA LEU A 217 -6.32 -0.01 16.13
C LEU A 217 -7.14 0.24 17.41
N ASP A 218 -6.73 -0.37 18.53
CA ASP A 218 -7.37 -0.19 19.83
C ASP A 218 -7.35 1.27 20.30
N SER A 219 -6.26 2.02 20.01
CA SER A 219 -6.16 3.44 20.36
C SER A 219 -7.22 4.33 19.69
N TYR A 220 -7.82 3.86 18.60
CA TYR A 220 -8.90 4.54 17.89
C TYR A 220 -10.27 3.93 18.20
N VAL A 221 -10.40 2.61 18.09
CA VAL A 221 -11.69 1.90 18.22
C VAL A 221 -12.19 1.88 19.67
N LYS A 222 -11.29 1.86 20.65
CA LYS A 222 -11.65 1.85 22.08
C LYS A 222 -11.67 3.23 22.72
N ASN A 223 -11.41 4.28 21.95
CA ASN A 223 -11.32 5.64 22.46
C ASN A 223 -12.70 6.23 22.75
N THR A 224 -12.99 6.46 24.02
CA THR A 224 -14.28 6.98 24.51
C THR A 224 -14.61 8.39 24.02
N ALA A 225 -13.62 9.15 23.55
CA ALA A 225 -13.88 10.43 22.91
C ALA A 225 -14.62 10.25 21.57
N PHE A 226 -14.30 9.20 20.81
CA PHE A 226 -14.77 8.99 19.45
C PHE A 226 -15.97 8.04 19.34
N VAL A 227 -16.07 7.06 20.24
CA VAL A 227 -17.17 6.07 20.23
C VAL A 227 -18.45 6.61 20.85
N ARG A 228 -19.60 6.06 20.45
CA ARG A 228 -20.90 6.41 21.06
C ARG A 228 -21.00 5.91 22.51
N ASP A 229 -21.76 6.61 23.33
CA ASP A 229 -21.79 6.36 24.78
C ASP A 229 -22.36 4.98 25.17
N ASN A 230 -23.21 4.41 24.31
CA ASN A 230 -23.83 3.09 24.49
C ASN A 230 -22.90 1.93 24.07
N ILE A 231 -21.74 2.21 23.47
CA ILE A 231 -20.77 1.21 23.08
C ILE A 231 -19.94 0.78 24.28
N ASP A 232 -19.76 -0.52 24.43
CA ASP A 232 -18.81 -1.11 25.36
C ASP A 232 -17.44 -1.22 24.69
N THR A 233 -16.55 -0.27 25.02
CA THR A 233 -15.20 -0.21 24.45
C THR A 233 -14.26 -1.30 24.96
N ALA A 234 -14.58 -1.96 26.06
CA ALA A 234 -13.77 -3.08 26.54
C ALA A 234 -13.95 -4.32 25.65
N ASN A 235 -15.16 -4.52 25.15
CA ASN A 235 -15.54 -5.67 24.32
C ASN A 235 -15.72 -5.31 22.84
N THR A 236 -15.57 -4.05 22.43
CA THR A 236 -15.57 -3.64 21.01
C THR A 236 -14.13 -3.53 20.51
N PHE A 237 -13.82 -4.20 19.41
CA PHE A 237 -12.47 -4.18 18.82
C PHE A 237 -12.48 -4.45 17.31
N VAL A 238 -11.38 -4.04 16.69
CA VAL A 238 -10.98 -4.45 15.34
C VAL A 238 -9.55 -4.96 15.46
N HIS A 239 -9.34 -6.26 15.29
CA HIS A 239 -8.04 -6.89 15.41
C HIS A 239 -7.68 -7.67 14.17
N ILE A 240 -6.42 -7.61 13.78
CA ILE A 240 -5.81 -8.52 12.83
C ILE A 240 -5.48 -9.81 13.59
N ALA A 241 -5.79 -10.95 13.01
CA ALA A 241 -5.53 -12.26 13.59
C ALA A 241 -5.00 -13.23 12.54
N TYR A 242 -4.23 -14.22 13.00
CA TYR A 242 -3.84 -15.38 12.21
C TYR A 242 -4.76 -16.56 12.53
N ASP A 243 -5.40 -17.12 11.51
CA ASP A 243 -6.18 -18.34 11.57
C ASP A 243 -5.30 -19.53 11.18
N ALA A 244 -4.79 -20.24 12.19
CA ALA A 244 -3.94 -21.41 11.99
C ALA A 244 -4.67 -22.61 11.34
N THR A 245 -6.00 -22.65 11.34
CA THR A 245 -6.78 -23.75 10.74
C THR A 245 -6.78 -23.66 9.23
N ASN A 246 -7.01 -22.45 8.72
CA ASN A 246 -7.09 -22.18 7.29
C ASN A 246 -5.80 -21.54 6.73
N ASP A 247 -4.82 -21.27 7.59
CA ASP A 247 -3.57 -20.57 7.27
C ASP A 247 -3.76 -19.15 6.71
N TRP A 248 -4.73 -18.40 7.26
CA TRP A 248 -5.10 -17.08 6.77
C TRP A 248 -4.78 -15.96 7.74
N ILE A 249 -4.44 -14.79 7.20
CA ILE A 249 -4.55 -13.53 7.95
C ILE A 249 -5.99 -13.03 7.79
N ALA A 250 -6.62 -12.61 8.88
CA ALA A 250 -8.00 -12.13 8.89
C ALA A 250 -8.13 -10.88 9.76
N VAL A 251 -9.21 -10.14 9.55
CA VAL A 251 -9.65 -9.04 10.43
C VAL A 251 -10.88 -9.50 11.19
N ASP A 252 -10.76 -9.51 12.52
CA ASP A 252 -11.82 -9.79 13.47
C ASP A 252 -12.43 -8.47 13.95
N VAL A 253 -13.74 -8.36 13.82
CA VAL A 253 -14.54 -7.22 14.28
C VAL A 253 -15.51 -7.73 15.33
N GLN A 254 -15.52 -7.08 16.49
CA GLN A 254 -16.51 -7.32 17.53
C GLN A 254 -17.11 -6.01 17.97
N GLU A 255 -18.43 -5.97 18.08
CA GLU A 255 -19.19 -4.79 18.51
C GLU A 255 -20.08 -5.19 19.70
N ALA A 256 -19.95 -4.45 20.79
CA ALA A 256 -20.68 -4.71 22.02
C ALA A 256 -21.35 -3.43 22.55
N THR A 257 -22.53 -3.59 23.16
CA THR A 257 -23.25 -2.51 23.84
C THR A 257 -23.32 -2.76 25.34
N LYS A 258 -23.35 -1.67 26.11
CA LYS A 258 -23.48 -1.70 27.57
C LYS A 258 -24.80 -2.34 28.01
#